data_AF-A0A6M3L3T6-F1
#
_entry.id   AF-A0A6M3L3T6-F1
#
_cell.length_a   1.000
_cell.length_b   1.000
_cell.length_c   1.000
_cell.angle_alpha   90.00
_cell.angle_beta   90.00
_cell.angle_gamma   90.00
#
_symmetry.space_group_name_H-M   'P 1'
#
loop_
_entity.id
_entity.type
_entity.pdbx_description
1 polymer ?
#
loop_
_entity_poly.entity_id
_entity_poly.type
_entity_poly.pdbx_seq_one_letter_code
_entity_poly.pdbx_strand_id
1 'polypeptide(L)'
;YTNYIVSSYTLKDEDLIEIFMHFLKIHNHPDYFELNQKLRGCTAEDHAWFLWFDLCEVLEDMAPENCYFGSHMGDGALFGFWEMEVEEEEF
;
A
#
# COMPACT_ATOMS: atom_id res chain seq x y z
N TYR A 1 1.32 -8.10 10.59
CA TYR A 1 2.08 -7.89 9.36
C TYR A 1 3.41 -7.17 9.59
N THR A 2 3.98 -7.19 10.79
CA THR A 2 5.21 -6.45 11.12
C THR A 2 6.40 -6.88 10.26
N ASN A 3 7.08 -5.92 9.62
CA ASN A 3 8.20 -6.14 8.69
C ASN A 3 7.83 -6.95 7.42
N TYR A 4 6.60 -6.81 6.94
CA TYR A 4 6.16 -7.45 5.70
C TYR A 4 6.38 -6.53 4.50
N ILE A 5 7.24 -6.98 3.57
CA ILE A 5 7.50 -6.29 2.31
C ILE A 5 6.40 -6.65 1.32
N VAL A 6 5.66 -5.63 0.86
CA VAL A 6 4.64 -5.76 -0.17
C VAL A 6 5.26 -5.61 -1.56
N SER A 7 6.17 -4.65 -1.77
CA SER A 7 6.89 -4.48 -3.05
C SER A 7 8.38 -4.17 -2.84
N SER A 8 9.25 -4.76 -3.67
CA SER A 8 10.71 -4.60 -3.62
C SER A 8 11.42 -4.34 -4.95
N TYR A 9 10.71 -4.24 -6.08
CA TYR A 9 11.33 -4.36 -7.40
C TYR A 9 11.32 -3.07 -8.25
N THR A 10 10.20 -2.34 -8.38
CA THR A 10 10.09 -1.18 -9.29
C THR A 10 9.20 -0.08 -8.74
N LEU A 11 9.68 1.18 -8.75
CA LEU A 11 8.92 2.39 -8.42
C LEU A 11 7.95 2.83 -9.55
N LYS A 12 7.54 1.90 -10.41
CA LYS A 12 6.56 2.20 -11.45
C LYS A 12 5.18 2.05 -10.85
N ASP A 13 4.37 3.10 -10.96
CA ASP A 13 3.02 3.15 -10.39
C ASP A 13 2.17 1.95 -10.83
N GLU A 14 2.29 1.53 -12.10
CA GLU A 14 1.58 0.37 -12.66
C GLU A 14 1.92 -0.94 -11.94
N ASP A 15 3.21 -1.20 -11.69
CA ASP A 15 3.68 -2.41 -11.01
C ASP A 15 3.25 -2.41 -9.54
N LEU A 16 3.30 -1.24 -8.88
CA LEU A 16 2.88 -1.13 -7.49
C LEU A 16 1.37 -1.30 -7.32
N ILE A 17 0.57 -0.70 -8.21
CA ILE A 17 -0.88 -0.89 -8.24
C ILE A 17 -1.22 -2.38 -8.41
N GLU A 18 -0.55 -3.08 -9.32
CA GLU A 18 -0.78 -4.52 -9.53
C GLU A 18 -0.49 -5.33 -8.26
N ILE A 19 0.65 -5.06 -7.60
CA ILE A 19 1.06 -5.76 -6.38
C ILE A 19 0.10 -5.47 -5.23
N PHE A 20 -0.32 -4.22 -5.04
CA PHE A 20 -1.25 -3.81 -3.98
C PHE A 20 -2.62 -4.44 -4.17
N MET A 21 -3.14 -4.42 -5.41
CA MET A 21 -4.37 -5.12 -5.77
C MET A 21 -4.26 -6.63 -5.55
N HIS A 22 -3.11 -7.23 -5.85
CA HIS A 22 -2.85 -8.64 -5.56
C HIS A 22 -2.89 -8.93 -4.06
N PHE A 23 -2.28 -8.06 -3.24
CA PHE A 23 -2.28 -8.16 -1.79
C PHE A 23 -3.72 -8.14 -1.22
N LEU A 24 -4.53 -7.16 -1.63
CA LEU A 24 -5.94 -7.09 -1.20
C LEU A 24 -6.73 -8.36 -1.60
N LYS A 25 -6.45 -8.90 -2.80
CA LYS A 25 -7.08 -10.13 -3.28
C LYS A 25 -6.73 -11.35 -2.43
N ILE A 26 -5.45 -11.57 -2.13
CA ILE A 26 -5.02 -12.75 -1.35
C ILE A 26 -5.50 -12.67 0.11
N HIS A 27 -5.68 -11.46 0.63
CA HIS A 27 -6.20 -11.21 1.97
C HIS A 27 -7.74 -11.12 2.02
N ASN A 28 -8.44 -11.32 0.90
CA ASN A 28 -9.90 -11.22 0.79
C ASN A 28 -10.46 -9.89 1.34
N HIS A 29 -9.76 -8.77 1.09
CA HIS A 29 -10.23 -7.46 1.56
C HIS A 29 -11.55 -7.07 0.88
N PRO A 30 -12.57 -6.58 1.62
CA PRO A 30 -13.86 -6.22 1.04
C PRO A 30 -13.76 -5.18 -0.08
N ASP A 31 -12.83 -4.23 0.04
CA ASP A 31 -12.66 -3.13 -0.92
C ASP A 31 -11.98 -3.57 -2.22
N TYR A 32 -11.44 -4.80 -2.29
CA TYR A 32 -10.82 -5.33 -3.50
C TYR A 32 -11.77 -5.24 -4.71
N PHE A 33 -13.05 -5.56 -4.52
CA PHE A 33 -14.00 -5.57 -5.63
C PHE A 33 -14.26 -4.17 -6.19
N GLU A 34 -14.42 -3.18 -5.31
CA GLU A 34 -14.63 -1.78 -5.69
C GLU A 34 -13.39 -1.22 -6.41
N LEU A 35 -12.21 -1.41 -5.83
CA LEU A 35 -10.94 -0.94 -6.40
C LEU A 35 -10.64 -1.60 -7.75
N ASN A 36 -10.94 -2.90 -7.89
CA ASN A 36 -10.78 -3.62 -9.16
C ASN A 36 -11.77 -3.13 -10.23
N GLN A 37 -12.99 -2.73 -9.83
CA GLN A 37 -13.94 -2.13 -10.76
C GLN A 37 -13.47 -0.74 -11.21
N LYS A 38 -12.98 0.08 -10.28
CA LYS A 38 -12.37 1.40 -10.58
C LYS A 38 -11.19 1.25 -11.55
N LEU A 39 -10.29 0.29 -11.31
CA LEU A 39 -9.15 0.00 -12.18
C LEU A 39 -9.58 -0.36 -13.62
N ARG A 40 -10.60 -1.22 -13.77
CA ARG A 40 -11.10 -1.67 -15.09
C ARG A 40 -11.87 -0.59 -15.86
N GLY A 41 -12.44 0.39 -15.17
CA GLY A 41 -13.29 1.41 -15.76
C GLY A 41 -12.53 2.58 -16.40
N CYS A 42 -11.21 2.65 -16.27
CA CYS A 42 -10.47 3.90 -16.48
C CYS A 42 -9.25 3.74 -17.39
N THR A 43 -8.84 4.83 -18.05
CA THR A 43 -7.69 4.89 -18.96
C THR A 43 -6.39 5.19 -18.21
N ALA A 44 -5.26 4.63 -18.68
CA ALA A 44 -4.00 4.49 -17.94
C ALA A 44 -3.39 5.79 -17.36
N GLU A 45 -3.51 6.93 -18.04
CA GLU A 45 -2.68 8.11 -17.74
C GLU A 45 -3.24 9.04 -16.65
N ASP A 46 -4.56 9.15 -16.48
CA ASP A 46 -5.18 10.04 -15.48
C ASP A 46 -5.44 9.36 -14.12
N HIS A 47 -5.33 8.03 -14.06
CA HIS A 47 -5.89 7.23 -12.97
C HIS A 47 -4.90 6.58 -12.01
N ALA A 48 -3.62 6.52 -12.38
CA ALA A 48 -2.60 5.94 -11.52
C ALA A 48 -2.58 6.65 -10.15
N TRP A 49 -2.71 7.98 -10.13
CA TRP A 49 -2.66 8.77 -8.89
C TRP A 49 -3.86 8.55 -7.94
N PHE A 50 -5.10 8.59 -8.45
CA PHE A 50 -6.28 8.40 -7.59
C PHE A 50 -6.39 6.98 -7.06
N LEU A 51 -6.11 5.99 -7.91
CA LEU A 51 -6.12 4.59 -7.50
C LEU A 51 -4.97 4.29 -6.53
N TRP A 52 -3.81 4.91 -6.75
CA TRP A 52 -2.68 4.84 -5.82
C TRP A 52 -3.04 5.32 -4.43
N PHE A 53 -3.67 6.49 -4.34
CA PHE A 53 -4.07 7.07 -3.06
C PHE A 53 -5.09 6.17 -2.34
N ASP A 54 -6.15 5.75 -3.03
CA ASP A 54 -7.17 4.83 -2.48
C ASP A 54 -6.52 3.52 -1.99
N LEU A 55 -5.56 2.96 -2.73
CA LEU A 55 -4.86 1.72 -2.35
C LEU A 55 -3.99 1.90 -1.10
N CYS A 56 -3.27 3.02 -1.02
CA CYS A 56 -2.43 3.33 0.14
C CYS A 56 -3.29 3.51 1.40
N GLU A 57 -4.42 4.20 1.32
CA GLU A 57 -5.34 4.35 2.46
C GLU A 57 -5.89 2.99 2.93
N VAL A 58 -6.35 2.14 2.01
CA VAL A 58 -6.85 0.80 2.38
C VAL A 58 -5.75 -0.06 3.01
N LEU A 59 -4.52 0.02 2.50
CA LEU A 59 -3.41 -0.72 3.06
C LEU A 59 -2.96 -0.16 4.41
N GLU A 60 -3.04 1.15 4.63
CA GLU A 60 -2.83 1.79 5.94
C GLU A 60 -3.86 1.30 6.97
N ASP A 61 -5.13 1.21 6.60
CA ASP A 61 -6.19 0.69 7.48
C ASP A 61 -6.00 -0.79 7.83
N MET A 62 -5.30 -1.54 6.97
CA MET A 62 -4.91 -2.93 7.25
C MET A 62 -3.66 -3.04 8.14
N ALA A 63 -2.98 -1.92 8.42
CA ALA A 63 -1.76 -1.94 9.21
C ALA A 63 -2.08 -2.41 10.66
N PRO A 64 -1.24 -3.31 11.21
CA PRO A 64 -1.35 -3.67 12.62
C PRO A 64 -1.18 -2.47 13.55
N GLU A 65 -1.64 -2.59 14.80
CA GLU A 65 -1.37 -1.58 15.83
C GLU A 65 0.14 -1.23 15.89
N ASN A 66 0.44 0.07 15.98
CA ASN A 66 1.79 0.63 15.98
C ASN A 66 2.60 0.34 14.71
N CYS A 67 1.94 0.05 13.59
CA CYS A 67 2.57 -0.03 12.27
C CYS A 67 1.93 0.98 11.33
N TYR A 68 2.70 1.44 10.33
CA TYR A 68 2.20 2.18 9.18
C TYR A 68 2.48 1.40 7.90
N PHE A 69 1.70 1.67 6.86
CA PHE A 69 1.95 1.21 5.50
C PHE A 69 2.62 2.33 4.69
N GLY A 70 3.76 2.03 4.07
CA GLY A 70 4.45 3.03 3.28
C GLY A 70 5.82 2.59 2.81
N SER A 71 6.61 3.56 2.34
CA SER A 71 8.02 3.30 2.03
C SER A 71 8.85 3.20 3.31
N HIS A 72 9.78 2.25 3.36
CA HIS A 72 10.70 2.13 4.51
C HIS A 72 11.55 3.39 4.65
N MET A 73 11.66 3.94 5.87
CA MET A 73 12.61 5.01 6.18
C MET A 73 14.05 4.52 5.94
N GLY A 74 14.67 4.99 4.85
CA GLY A 74 16.07 4.69 4.52
C GLY A 74 16.28 4.00 3.18
N ASP A 75 15.27 3.33 2.63
CA ASP A 75 15.32 2.70 1.31
C ASP A 75 13.98 2.98 0.61
N GLY A 76 13.87 4.18 0.03
CA GLY A 76 12.63 4.74 -0.54
C GLY A 76 12.01 3.96 -1.71
N ALA A 77 12.45 2.73 -1.94
CA ALA A 77 11.97 1.80 -2.96
C ALA A 77 11.21 0.58 -2.38
N LEU A 78 11.18 0.39 -1.05
CA LEU A 78 10.50 -0.73 -0.42
C LEU A 78 9.16 -0.29 0.18
N PHE A 79 8.05 -0.77 -0.36
CA PHE A 79 6.72 -0.57 0.23
C PHE A 79 6.34 -1.76 1.10
N GLY A 80 5.84 -1.49 2.31
CA GLY A 80 5.51 -2.52 3.28
C GLY A 80 4.89 -1.97 4.56
N PHE A 81 4.70 -2.86 5.53
CA PHE A 81 4.21 -2.53 6.86
C PHE A 81 5.38 -2.42 7.84
N TRP A 82 5.57 -1.23 8.40
CA TRP A 82 6.72 -0.89 9.22
C TRP A 82 6.27 -0.47 10.61
N GLU A 83 7.07 -0.79 11.63
CA GLU A 83 6.80 -0.28 12.97
C GLU A 83 6.91 1.24 12.96
N MET A 84 5.94 1.90 13.59
CA MET A 84 6.07 3.31 13.90
C MET A 84 7.21 3.43 14.90
N GLU A 85 8.22 4.26 14.59
CA GLU A 85 9.17 4.66 15.61
C GLU A 85 8.37 5.43 16.67
N VAL A 86 8.13 4.76 17.80
CA VAL A 86 7.61 5.42 18.98
C VAL A 86 8.75 6.33 19.41
N GLU A 87 8.68 7.61 19.09
CA GLU A 87 9.48 8.59 19.83
C GLU A 87 9.07 8.40 21.29
N GLU A 88 9.92 7.72 22.07
CA GLU A 88 9.84 7.79 23.52
C GLU A 88 10.00 9.27 23.85
N GLU A 89 8.88 9.98 24.05
CA GLU A 89 8.89 11.28 24.71
C GLU A 89 9.52 11.04 26.09
N GLU A 90 10.83 11.25 26.20
CA GLU A 90 11.50 11.40 27.48
C GLU A 90 10.85 12.59 28.20
N PHE A 91 10.09 12.25 29.25
CA PHE A 91 9.31 13.12 30.14
C PHE A 91 10.02 14.39 30.62
#